data_AF-A0A8J4TAX8-F1
#
_entry.id   AF-A0A8J4TAX8-F1
#
_cell.length_a   1.000
_cell.length_b   1.000
_cell.length_c   1.000
_cell.angle_alpha   90.00
_cell.angle_beta   90.00
_cell.angle_gamma   90.00
#
_symmetry.space_group_name_H-M   'P 1'
#
loop_
_entity.id
_entity.type
_entity.pdbx_description
1 polymer ?
#
loop_
_entity_poly.entity_id
_entity_poly.type
_entity_poly.pdbx_seq_one_letter_code
_entity_poly.pdbx_strand_id
1 'polypeptide(L)'
;MVKKLRYYARFILVCLLLRKMKLVHELLREFTKQVHEYIEVYDSEDRLGWGMVIQEIREFVENESMCSVLDAASSPVVLTHRLNACNSPQVEKCGSGYLQLSEVLIVGNCYEQTRFSELSLDMYRMLQTLERDPPGPLLPNTVSRVGVKGEVEGLENGLPGVRVNEEPNGSPQRPNPHKYLLYKPTFSQFNQVIAAAFKELSATGAMLLYVSADGIRAPSAKYGDEPHSSTIGYDCGGVVTNNRREQEFNVKPKNTNFKEPHCIHPADIYPYTRKPLFLVVDSDNSNAFRNFPSLFGQPFVCLLSPEVMPDKFEGMRNRGNIFTLFLHCPLAAFAYVCGLTTVQLQTWDCAQGILDSFLVECYRILTRSKSLDYSYLQFLVDDFLRLLVLRYCFCSIVLQLHRGFTGSSFYPSCSPALPESEMMNSPVLHKMIIELASLFECRSMFATPGKGNHSFRTY
;
A
#
# COMPACT_ATOMS: atom_id res chain seq x y z
N MET A 1 -19.78 -32.26 -8.00
CA MET A 1 -20.03 -30.80 -8.00
C MET A 1 -19.04 -30.00 -7.16
N VAL A 2 -18.73 -30.39 -5.91
CA VAL A 2 -17.80 -29.65 -5.02
C VAL A 2 -16.44 -29.27 -5.65
N LYS A 3 -15.81 -30.17 -6.43
CA LYS A 3 -14.57 -29.87 -7.15
C LYS A 3 -14.71 -28.69 -8.12
N LYS A 4 -15.86 -28.58 -8.80
CA LYS A 4 -16.20 -27.47 -9.71
C LYS A 4 -16.34 -26.16 -8.95
N LEU A 5 -17.02 -26.15 -7.80
CA LEU A 5 -17.16 -24.97 -6.94
C LEU A 5 -15.78 -24.47 -6.43
N ARG A 6 -14.94 -25.42 -5.99
CA ARG A 6 -13.55 -25.14 -5.59
C ARG A 6 -12.69 -24.58 -6.71
N TYR A 7 -12.95 -24.97 -7.97
CA TYR A 7 -12.30 -24.41 -9.14
C TYR A 7 -12.76 -22.97 -9.39
N TYR A 8 -14.07 -22.69 -9.37
CA TYR A 8 -14.60 -21.33 -9.51
C TYR A 8 -14.00 -20.36 -8.49
N ALA A 9 -14.00 -20.72 -7.20
CA ALA A 9 -13.44 -19.86 -6.16
C ALA A 9 -11.95 -19.55 -6.40
N ARG A 10 -11.15 -20.56 -6.76
CA ARG A 10 -9.72 -20.35 -7.11
C ARG A 10 -9.56 -19.51 -8.38
N PHE A 11 -10.41 -19.71 -9.38
CA PHE A 11 -10.30 -18.97 -10.63
C PHE A 11 -10.71 -17.50 -10.46
N ILE A 12 -11.71 -17.22 -9.64
CA ILE A 12 -12.07 -15.86 -9.21
C ILE A 12 -10.87 -15.19 -8.53
N LEU A 13 -10.18 -15.88 -7.60
CA LEU A 13 -8.98 -15.36 -6.95
C LEU A 13 -7.89 -15.00 -7.96
N VAL A 14 -7.60 -15.88 -8.94
CA VAL A 14 -6.63 -15.57 -10.01
C VAL A 14 -7.07 -14.35 -10.83
N CYS A 15 -8.36 -14.23 -11.14
CA CYS A 15 -8.88 -13.08 -11.88
C CYS A 15 -8.75 -11.77 -11.08
N LEU A 16 -8.98 -11.80 -9.77
CA LEU A 16 -8.72 -10.67 -8.86
C LEU A 16 -7.24 -10.30 -8.89
N LEU A 17 -6.33 -11.26 -8.73
CA LEU A 17 -4.88 -11.02 -8.75
C LEU A 17 -4.39 -10.43 -10.08
N LEU A 18 -5.01 -10.80 -11.20
CA LEU A 18 -4.75 -10.25 -12.52
C LEU A 18 -5.56 -8.97 -12.83
N ARG A 19 -6.33 -8.48 -11.86
CA ARG A 19 -7.23 -7.32 -11.96
C ARG A 19 -8.23 -7.39 -13.12
N LYS A 20 -8.66 -8.60 -13.51
CA LYS A 20 -9.69 -8.82 -14.54
C LYS A 20 -11.09 -8.68 -13.95
N MET A 21 -11.44 -7.48 -13.48
CA MET A 21 -12.66 -7.27 -12.71
C MET A 21 -13.94 -7.62 -13.47
N LYS A 22 -14.02 -7.38 -14.78
CA LYS A 22 -15.19 -7.81 -15.60
C LYS A 22 -15.43 -9.32 -15.48
N LEU A 23 -14.37 -10.11 -15.62
CA LEU A 23 -14.41 -11.57 -15.49
C LEU A 23 -14.73 -12.01 -14.06
N VAL A 24 -14.24 -11.29 -13.03
CA VAL A 24 -14.61 -11.54 -11.63
C VAL A 24 -16.13 -11.44 -11.44
N HIS A 25 -16.77 -10.39 -11.95
CA HIS A 25 -18.23 -10.21 -11.82
C HIS A 25 -19.01 -11.27 -12.58
N GLU A 26 -18.55 -11.69 -13.76
CA GLU A 26 -19.14 -12.80 -14.53
C GLU A 26 -19.03 -14.12 -13.76
N LEU A 27 -17.81 -14.47 -13.33
CA LEU A 27 -17.55 -15.71 -12.59
C LEU A 27 -18.28 -15.75 -11.25
N LEU A 28 -18.44 -14.62 -10.55
CA LEU A 28 -19.20 -14.55 -9.30
C LEU A 28 -20.69 -14.85 -9.51
N ARG A 29 -21.29 -14.35 -10.60
CA ARG A 29 -22.67 -14.67 -10.97
C ARG A 29 -22.83 -16.16 -11.29
N GLU A 30 -21.94 -16.71 -12.10
CA GLU A 30 -21.94 -18.15 -12.42
C GLU A 30 -21.71 -19.02 -11.18
N PHE A 31 -20.74 -18.65 -10.34
CA PHE A 31 -20.42 -19.36 -9.11
C PHE A 31 -21.61 -19.38 -8.15
N THR A 32 -22.29 -18.24 -7.98
CA THR A 32 -23.52 -18.16 -7.16
C THR A 32 -24.58 -19.14 -7.66
N LYS A 33 -24.82 -19.17 -8.98
CA LYS A 33 -25.78 -20.12 -9.58
C LYS A 33 -25.38 -21.58 -9.34
N GLN A 34 -24.10 -21.92 -9.54
CA GLN A 34 -23.59 -23.27 -9.33
C GLN A 34 -23.67 -23.73 -7.86
N VAL A 35 -23.48 -22.81 -6.91
CA VAL A 35 -23.65 -23.09 -5.48
C VAL A 35 -25.11 -23.35 -5.16
N HIS A 36 -26.05 -22.56 -5.70
CA HIS A 36 -27.49 -22.79 -5.49
C HIS A 36 -27.92 -24.15 -6.04
N GLU A 37 -27.54 -24.48 -7.28
CA GLU A 37 -27.81 -25.79 -7.89
C GLU A 37 -27.24 -26.95 -7.04
N TYR A 38 -26.02 -26.79 -6.52
CA TYR A 38 -25.41 -27.78 -5.63
C TYR A 38 -26.21 -27.96 -4.32
N ILE A 39 -26.61 -26.85 -3.70
CA ILE A 39 -27.36 -26.87 -2.45
C ILE A 39 -28.74 -27.49 -2.64
N GLU A 40 -29.43 -27.19 -3.74
CA GLU A 40 -30.76 -27.72 -4.05
C GLU A 40 -30.73 -29.23 -4.33
N VAL A 41 -29.72 -29.71 -5.06
CA VAL A 41 -29.64 -31.12 -5.47
C VAL A 41 -29.20 -32.03 -4.32
N TYR A 42 -28.31 -31.55 -3.44
CA TYR A 42 -27.64 -32.41 -2.45
C TYR A 42 -28.02 -32.16 -1.00
N ASP A 43 -28.87 -31.15 -0.71
CA ASP A 43 -29.24 -30.72 0.66
C ASP A 43 -28.02 -30.70 1.61
N SER A 44 -26.94 -30.06 1.14
CA SER A 44 -25.64 -30.23 1.77
C SER A 44 -25.55 -29.49 3.11
N GLU A 45 -25.01 -30.14 4.14
CA GLU A 45 -24.65 -29.52 5.43
C GLU A 45 -23.69 -28.31 5.25
N ASP A 46 -22.91 -28.30 4.16
CA ASP A 46 -21.98 -27.21 3.79
C ASP A 46 -22.66 -25.94 3.23
N ARG A 47 -24.00 -25.87 3.18
CA ARG A 47 -24.76 -24.72 2.63
C ARG A 47 -24.28 -23.40 3.21
N LEU A 48 -24.08 -23.33 4.54
CA LEU A 48 -23.62 -22.13 5.23
C LEU A 48 -22.20 -21.73 4.79
N GLY A 49 -21.30 -22.70 4.69
CA GLY A 49 -19.92 -22.46 4.25
C GLY A 49 -19.84 -21.88 2.83
N TRP A 50 -20.62 -22.42 1.89
CA TRP A 50 -20.67 -21.88 0.53
C TRP A 50 -21.32 -20.51 0.45
N GLY A 51 -22.37 -20.27 1.24
CA GLY A 51 -22.99 -18.94 1.37
C GLY A 51 -21.98 -17.90 1.88
N MET A 52 -21.19 -18.25 2.91
CA MET A 52 -20.11 -17.39 3.41
C MET A 52 -19.06 -17.09 2.34
N VAL A 53 -18.63 -18.09 1.55
CA VAL A 53 -17.65 -17.85 0.47
C VAL A 53 -18.19 -16.87 -0.58
N ILE A 54 -19.46 -16.98 -0.97
CA ILE A 54 -20.08 -16.03 -1.90
C ILE A 54 -20.08 -14.63 -1.30
N GLN A 55 -20.46 -14.51 -0.03
CA GLN A 55 -20.53 -13.23 0.67
C GLN A 55 -19.15 -12.60 0.81
N GLU A 56 -18.13 -13.37 1.21
CA GLU A 56 -16.73 -12.92 1.28
C GLU A 56 -16.26 -12.35 -0.08
N ILE A 57 -16.57 -13.01 -1.20
CA ILE A 57 -16.18 -12.52 -2.53
C ILE A 57 -16.91 -11.22 -2.87
N ARG A 58 -18.22 -11.12 -2.59
CA ARG A 58 -19.03 -9.92 -2.86
C ARG A 58 -18.49 -8.72 -2.07
N GLU A 59 -18.35 -8.89 -0.76
CA GLU A 59 -17.82 -7.85 0.11
C GLU A 59 -16.40 -7.44 -0.30
N PHE A 60 -15.56 -8.39 -0.69
CA PHE A 60 -14.21 -8.08 -1.17
C PHE A 60 -14.21 -7.22 -2.43
N VAL A 61 -15.05 -7.56 -3.42
CA VAL A 61 -15.16 -6.78 -4.67
C VAL A 61 -15.76 -5.40 -4.42
N GLU A 62 -16.78 -5.29 -3.57
CA GLU A 62 -17.43 -4.02 -3.23
C GLU A 62 -16.49 -3.10 -2.43
N ASN A 63 -15.77 -3.65 -1.46
CA ASN A 63 -14.88 -2.89 -0.59
C ASN A 63 -13.50 -2.63 -1.22
N GLU A 64 -13.16 -3.21 -2.38
CA GLU A 64 -11.92 -2.87 -3.09
C GLU A 64 -11.96 -1.44 -3.65
N SER A 65 -13.11 -1.03 -4.19
CA SER A 65 -13.30 0.28 -4.82
C SER A 65 -13.84 1.33 -3.84
N MET A 66 -12.94 1.92 -3.03
CA MET A 66 -13.32 3.05 -2.14
C MET A 66 -13.82 4.27 -2.90
N CYS A 67 -13.25 4.47 -4.09
CA CYS A 67 -13.59 5.56 -4.98
C CYS A 67 -13.67 4.99 -6.39
N SER A 68 -14.89 4.94 -6.93
CA SER A 68 -15.13 4.39 -8.27
C SER A 68 -14.90 5.47 -9.32
N VAL A 69 -14.07 5.16 -10.31
CA VAL A 69 -13.83 6.06 -11.46
C VAL A 69 -14.81 5.71 -12.57
N LEU A 70 -15.55 6.69 -13.05
CA LEU A 70 -16.62 6.51 -14.04
C LEU A 70 -16.21 7.14 -15.37
N ASP A 71 -16.48 6.47 -16.48
CA ASP A 71 -16.33 7.07 -17.81
C ASP A 71 -17.49 8.04 -18.15
N ALA A 72 -17.45 8.64 -19.35
CA ALA A 72 -18.50 9.55 -19.81
C ALA A 72 -19.90 8.91 -19.92
N ALA A 73 -19.98 7.57 -19.96
CA ALA A 73 -21.23 6.81 -19.95
C ALA A 73 -21.60 6.33 -18.53
N SER A 74 -20.98 6.89 -17.48
CA SER A 74 -21.15 6.48 -16.08
C SER A 74 -20.82 5.02 -15.80
N SER A 75 -19.98 4.39 -16.64
CA SER A 75 -19.54 3.01 -16.45
C SER A 75 -18.24 2.96 -15.64
N PRO A 76 -18.10 2.04 -14.68
CA PRO A 76 -16.88 1.90 -13.90
C PRO A 76 -15.67 1.53 -14.75
N VAL A 77 -14.56 2.26 -14.55
CA VAL A 77 -13.28 2.05 -15.22
C VAL A 77 -12.33 1.31 -14.29
N VAL A 78 -11.73 0.23 -14.79
CA VAL A 78 -10.72 -0.53 -14.03
C VAL A 78 -9.36 0.12 -14.28
N LEU A 79 -8.84 0.77 -13.26
CA LEU A 79 -7.49 1.36 -13.29
C LEU A 79 -6.43 0.29 -13.00
N THR A 80 -5.18 0.54 -13.38
CA THR A 80 -4.02 -0.24 -12.90
C THR A 80 -3.21 0.60 -11.91
N HIS A 81 -2.63 -0.05 -10.91
CA HIS A 81 -1.72 0.57 -9.93
C HIS A 81 -0.35 -0.10 -9.94
N ARG A 82 -0.15 -1.00 -10.92
CA ARG A 82 1.11 -1.70 -11.14
C ARG A 82 2.15 -0.72 -11.65
N LEU A 83 3.39 -0.98 -11.32
CA LEU A 83 4.51 -0.14 -11.70
C LEU A 83 4.76 -0.23 -13.22
N ASN A 84 4.87 0.93 -13.86
CA ASN A 84 5.26 1.08 -15.26
C ASN A 84 6.14 2.32 -15.44
N ALA A 85 6.65 2.52 -16.66
CA ALA A 85 7.57 3.61 -16.96
C ALA A 85 6.95 5.02 -16.75
N CYS A 86 5.62 5.12 -16.82
CA CYS A 86 4.89 6.38 -16.74
C CYS A 86 4.55 6.80 -15.31
N ASN A 87 4.48 5.87 -14.35
CA ASN A 87 4.05 6.15 -12.98
C ASN A 87 5.17 6.09 -11.93
N SER A 88 6.42 5.97 -12.36
CA SER A 88 7.60 6.09 -11.52
C SER A 88 8.42 7.32 -11.96
N PRO A 89 8.69 8.29 -11.08
CA PRO A 89 9.60 9.40 -11.40
C PRO A 89 10.94 8.85 -11.89
N GLN A 90 11.55 9.43 -12.92
CA GLN A 90 12.82 8.92 -13.45
C GLN A 90 13.98 9.32 -12.53
N VAL A 91 14.94 8.41 -12.26
CA VAL A 91 16.16 8.74 -11.49
C VAL A 91 17.16 9.42 -12.44
N GLU A 92 17.78 10.53 -12.02
CA GLU A 92 19.06 10.92 -12.60
C GLU A 92 20.12 9.89 -12.15
N LYS A 93 20.90 9.32 -13.08
CA LYS A 93 21.89 8.27 -12.76
C LYS A 93 22.90 8.77 -11.73
N CYS A 94 22.70 8.41 -10.46
CA CYS A 94 23.66 8.66 -9.38
C CYS A 94 24.36 7.33 -9.05
N GLY A 95 25.70 7.26 -9.24
CA GLY A 95 26.52 6.10 -8.83
C GLY A 95 26.72 6.08 -7.31
N SER A 96 27.19 5.02 -6.64
CA SER A 96 27.57 3.65 -7.01
C SER A 96 26.97 2.71 -5.95
N GLY A 97 26.17 1.73 -6.39
CA GLY A 97 25.43 0.80 -5.52
C GLY A 97 23.96 0.79 -5.91
N TYR A 98 23.50 -0.27 -6.59
CA TYR A 98 22.09 -0.43 -6.92
C TYR A 98 21.49 -1.42 -5.93
N LEU A 99 20.89 -0.91 -4.85
CA LEU A 99 19.94 -1.74 -4.11
C LEU A 99 18.76 -2.05 -5.03
N GLN A 100 18.30 -3.29 -4.97
CA GLN A 100 17.09 -3.72 -5.65
C GLN A 100 16.20 -4.45 -4.65
N LEU A 101 14.92 -4.12 -4.66
CA LEU A 101 13.93 -4.89 -3.92
C LEU A 101 13.85 -6.30 -4.52
N SER A 102 14.23 -7.31 -3.74
CA SER A 102 14.25 -8.71 -4.18
C SER A 102 13.26 -9.57 -3.41
N GLU A 103 13.08 -9.34 -2.11
CA GLU A 103 12.19 -10.11 -1.26
C GLU A 103 11.15 -9.22 -0.59
N VAL A 104 9.89 -9.65 -0.59
CA VAL A 104 8.78 -8.94 0.04
C VAL A 104 8.02 -9.91 0.94
N LEU A 105 7.81 -9.52 2.19
CA LEU A 105 6.85 -10.17 3.08
C LEU A 105 5.64 -9.25 3.25
N ILE A 106 4.45 -9.79 2.98
CA ILE A 106 3.17 -9.11 3.19
C ILE A 106 2.42 -9.87 4.29
N VAL A 107 2.33 -9.26 5.47
CA VAL A 107 1.63 -9.81 6.64
C VAL A 107 0.30 -9.09 6.81
N GLY A 108 -0.80 -9.86 6.82
CA GLY A 108 -2.14 -9.35 7.13
C GLY A 108 -2.71 -10.03 8.36
N ASN A 109 -2.92 -9.28 9.43
CA ASN A 109 -3.44 -9.77 10.70
C ASN A 109 -4.42 -8.77 11.38
N CYS A 110 -5.05 -7.88 10.61
CA CYS A 110 -6.22 -7.13 11.09
C CYS A 110 -7.43 -8.06 11.15
N TYR A 111 -8.08 -8.15 12.32
CA TYR A 111 -9.12 -9.18 12.54
C TYR A 111 -10.41 -8.90 11.78
N GLU A 112 -10.85 -7.64 11.74
CA GLU A 112 -12.14 -7.22 11.18
C GLU A 112 -12.07 -6.80 9.72
N GLN A 113 -10.92 -6.96 9.06
CA GLN A 113 -10.74 -6.57 7.67
C GLN A 113 -11.39 -7.58 6.71
N THR A 114 -12.13 -7.07 5.72
CA THR A 114 -12.68 -7.86 4.61
C THR A 114 -11.56 -8.65 3.92
N ARG A 115 -11.85 -9.92 3.64
CA ARG A 115 -10.91 -10.87 3.07
C ARG A 115 -11.61 -11.90 2.20
N PHE A 116 -10.85 -12.46 1.26
CA PHE A 116 -11.27 -13.58 0.45
C PHE A 116 -10.11 -14.57 0.31
N SER A 117 -10.35 -15.86 0.62
CA SER A 117 -9.34 -16.93 0.47
C SER A 117 -7.99 -16.62 1.14
N GLU A 118 -8.03 -16.15 2.40
CA GLU A 118 -6.82 -15.78 3.17
C GLU A 118 -6.04 -14.59 2.55
N LEU A 119 -6.71 -13.75 1.78
CA LEU A 119 -6.16 -12.50 1.28
C LEU A 119 -7.02 -11.35 1.79
N SER A 120 -6.46 -10.48 2.62
CA SER A 120 -7.15 -9.27 3.08
C SER A 120 -7.03 -8.15 2.05
N LEU A 121 -7.90 -7.13 2.12
CA LEU A 121 -7.87 -6.00 1.19
C LEU A 121 -6.51 -5.30 1.15
N ASP A 122 -5.89 -5.08 2.31
CA ASP A 122 -4.61 -4.40 2.39
C ASP A 122 -3.46 -5.26 1.84
N MET A 123 -3.49 -6.57 2.07
CA MET A 123 -2.56 -7.50 1.43
C MET A 123 -2.70 -7.44 -0.11
N TYR A 124 -3.93 -7.44 -0.62
CA TYR A 124 -4.20 -7.34 -2.05
C TYR A 124 -3.72 -6.01 -2.65
N ARG A 125 -3.99 -4.88 -1.97
CA ARG A 125 -3.51 -3.56 -2.38
C ARG A 125 -2.00 -3.53 -2.50
N MET A 126 -1.29 -3.99 -1.47
CA MET A 126 0.18 -4.03 -1.49
C MET A 126 0.73 -5.00 -2.53
N LEU A 127 0.07 -6.13 -2.74
CA LEU A 127 0.43 -7.08 -3.80
C LEU A 127 0.34 -6.43 -5.18
N GLN A 128 -0.73 -5.69 -5.47
CA GLN A 128 -0.88 -4.95 -6.74
C GLN A 128 0.13 -3.80 -6.88
N THR A 129 0.45 -3.11 -5.78
CA THR A 129 1.46 -2.02 -5.78
C THR A 129 2.86 -2.52 -6.12
N LEU A 130 3.20 -3.74 -5.68
CA LEU A 130 4.53 -4.33 -5.81
C LEU A 130 4.68 -5.24 -7.04
N GLU A 131 3.87 -4.98 -8.07
CA GLU A 131 3.86 -5.73 -9.32
C GLU A 131 4.11 -4.78 -10.49
N ARG A 132 4.99 -5.16 -11.42
CA ARG A 132 5.15 -4.47 -12.71
C ARG A 132 4.02 -4.86 -13.67
N ASP A 133 3.68 -3.95 -14.58
CA ASP A 133 2.79 -4.31 -15.69
C ASP A 133 3.41 -5.46 -16.52
N PRO A 134 2.62 -6.46 -16.93
CA PRO A 134 3.12 -7.56 -17.74
C PRO A 134 3.66 -7.03 -19.07
N PRO A 135 4.76 -7.60 -19.61
CA PRO A 135 5.24 -7.26 -20.95
C PRO A 135 4.22 -7.73 -21.98
N GLY A 136 3.32 -6.84 -22.38
CA GLY A 136 2.38 -7.02 -23.49
C GLY A 136 2.49 -5.86 -24.47
N PRO A 137 1.99 -6.02 -25.71
CA PRO A 137 1.83 -4.87 -26.59
C PRO A 137 0.94 -3.86 -25.86
N LEU A 138 1.45 -2.64 -25.69
CA LEU A 138 0.72 -1.53 -25.07
C LEU A 138 -0.72 -1.56 -25.59
N LEU A 139 -1.68 -1.89 -24.72
CA LEU A 139 -3.08 -1.83 -25.10
C LEU A 139 -3.38 -0.37 -25.51
N PRO A 140 -4.19 -0.12 -26.55
CA PRO A 140 -4.46 1.23 -27.05
C PRO A 140 -5.11 2.18 -26.03
N ASN A 141 -5.53 1.69 -24.86
CA ASN A 141 -6.07 2.51 -23.78
C ASN A 141 -5.00 3.11 -22.86
N THR A 142 -3.72 2.83 -23.08
CA THR A 142 -2.65 3.63 -22.50
C THR A 142 -2.44 4.82 -23.42
N VAL A 143 -3.07 5.96 -23.10
CA VAL A 143 -2.91 7.23 -23.83
C VAL A 143 -1.42 7.55 -23.90
N SER A 144 -0.81 7.24 -25.03
CA SER A 144 0.56 7.59 -25.35
C SER A 144 0.64 9.10 -25.43
N ARG A 145 1.23 9.72 -24.42
CA ARG A 145 1.36 11.17 -24.28
C ARG A 145 2.80 11.60 -24.56
N VAL A 146 3.16 11.67 -25.83
CA VAL A 146 4.15 12.64 -26.35
C VAL A 146 3.71 13.05 -27.75
N GLY A 147 3.11 14.23 -27.85
CA GLY A 147 2.79 14.84 -29.15
C GLY A 147 4.04 15.51 -29.72
N VAL A 148 4.67 14.87 -30.71
CA VAL A 148 5.43 15.58 -31.74
C VAL A 148 4.76 15.26 -33.07
N LYS A 149 4.25 16.30 -33.72
CA LYS A 149 3.55 16.24 -35.01
C LYS A 149 4.48 15.68 -36.09
N GLY A 150 3.96 14.74 -36.87
CA GLY A 150 4.48 14.34 -38.17
C GLY A 150 3.37 13.61 -38.93
N GLU A 151 2.72 14.32 -39.85
CA GLU A 151 1.85 13.74 -40.88
C GLU A 151 2.66 12.80 -41.78
N VAL A 152 2.06 11.69 -42.26
CA VAL A 152 1.95 11.30 -43.70
C VAL A 152 0.95 10.13 -43.82
N GLU A 153 0.10 10.22 -44.84
CA GLU A 153 -0.95 9.31 -45.30
C GLU A 153 -0.43 7.96 -45.89
N GLY A 154 -1.31 6.95 -45.99
CA GLY A 154 -1.39 6.10 -47.19
C GLY A 154 -1.15 4.58 -47.09
N LEU A 155 -2.26 3.83 -47.21
CA LEU A 155 -2.48 2.65 -48.06
C LEU A 155 -2.12 1.21 -47.61
N GLU A 156 -2.97 0.31 -48.14
CA GLU A 156 -3.22 -1.10 -47.82
C GLU A 156 -2.20 -2.11 -48.39
N ASN A 157 -2.30 -3.34 -47.84
CA ASN A 157 -2.00 -4.66 -48.43
C ASN A 157 -0.59 -5.30 -48.29
N GLY A 158 -0.55 -6.44 -47.57
CA GLY A 158 0.04 -7.71 -48.03
C GLY A 158 1.54 -7.99 -47.85
N LEU A 159 1.90 -8.73 -46.77
CA LEU A 159 2.96 -9.77 -46.55
C LEU A 159 4.21 -9.87 -47.46
N PRO A 160 5.35 -10.49 -47.05
CA PRO A 160 5.89 -10.79 -45.70
C PRO A 160 7.39 -10.40 -45.53
N GLY A 161 7.85 -10.31 -44.27
CA GLY A 161 9.28 -10.43 -43.92
C GLY A 161 10.12 -9.16 -43.98
N VAL A 162 10.10 -8.37 -42.90
CA VAL A 162 11.16 -7.40 -42.62
C VAL A 162 11.56 -7.52 -41.16
N ARG A 163 12.88 -7.62 -40.97
CA ARG A 163 13.61 -7.80 -39.71
C ARG A 163 13.08 -6.86 -38.65
N VAL A 164 12.76 -7.42 -37.48
CA VAL A 164 12.57 -6.66 -36.24
C VAL A 164 13.85 -5.89 -36.02
N ASN A 165 13.84 -4.59 -36.32
CA ASN A 165 14.88 -3.69 -35.85
C ASN A 165 14.80 -3.74 -34.32
N GLU A 166 15.80 -4.38 -33.72
CA GLU A 166 16.10 -4.26 -32.31
C GLU A 166 16.23 -2.77 -32.00
N GLU A 167 15.33 -2.24 -31.16
CA GLU A 167 15.56 -0.93 -30.56
C GLU A 167 16.85 -1.01 -29.72
N PRO A 168 17.86 -0.17 -29.99
CA PRO A 168 19.12 -0.21 -29.26
C PRO A 168 19.00 0.60 -27.96
N ASN A 169 18.01 0.28 -27.12
CA ASN A 169 17.86 0.84 -25.77
C ASN A 169 17.09 -0.06 -24.81
N GLY A 170 17.19 -1.38 -25.00
CA GLY A 170 16.69 -2.38 -24.06
C GLY A 170 17.44 -2.33 -22.73
N SER A 171 17.01 -1.47 -21.80
CA SER A 171 17.34 -1.70 -20.40
C SER A 171 16.70 -3.05 -20.00
N PRO A 172 17.46 -4.00 -19.44
CA PRO A 172 16.91 -5.30 -19.07
C PRO A 172 15.74 -5.08 -18.11
N GLN A 173 14.56 -5.58 -18.49
CA GLN A 173 13.34 -5.41 -17.70
C GLN A 173 13.58 -6.00 -16.31
N ARG A 174 13.59 -5.13 -15.29
CA ARG A 174 13.86 -5.55 -13.91
C ARG A 174 12.77 -6.56 -13.48
N PRO A 175 13.14 -7.72 -12.91
CA PRO A 175 12.16 -8.70 -12.47
C PRO A 175 11.30 -8.16 -11.33
N ASN A 176 10.11 -8.73 -11.16
CA ASN A 176 9.31 -8.52 -9.95
C ASN A 176 10.01 -9.15 -8.74
N PRO A 177 9.92 -8.54 -7.55
CA PRO A 177 10.42 -9.17 -6.33
C PRO A 177 9.61 -10.42 -6.01
N HIS A 178 10.26 -11.38 -5.35
CA HIS A 178 9.60 -12.54 -4.78
C HIS A 178 8.75 -12.12 -3.57
N LYS A 179 7.57 -12.73 -3.40
CA LYS A 179 6.56 -12.29 -2.43
C LYS A 179 6.08 -13.45 -1.57
N TYR A 180 6.20 -13.29 -0.26
CA TYR A 180 5.60 -14.18 0.74
C TYR A 180 4.33 -13.53 1.29
N LEU A 181 3.21 -14.24 1.21
CA LEU A 181 1.92 -13.79 1.75
C LEU A 181 1.63 -14.55 3.04
N LEU A 182 1.48 -13.83 4.15
CA LEU A 182 1.22 -14.40 5.46
C LEU A 182 -0.08 -13.82 6.02
N TYR A 183 -1.16 -14.57 5.86
CA TYR A 183 -2.46 -14.23 6.45
C TYR A 183 -2.60 -14.85 7.83
N LYS A 184 -2.83 -13.98 8.82
CA LYS A 184 -2.93 -14.32 10.24
C LYS A 184 -1.87 -15.34 10.69
N PRO A 185 -0.57 -15.08 10.46
CA PRO A 185 0.49 -16.02 10.84
C PRO A 185 0.65 -16.07 12.36
N THR A 186 1.08 -17.21 12.89
CA THR A 186 1.67 -17.24 14.24
C THR A 186 3.03 -16.57 14.25
N PHE A 187 3.52 -16.14 15.42
CA PHE A 187 4.88 -15.62 15.55
C PHE A 187 5.94 -16.56 14.97
N SER A 188 5.83 -17.87 15.21
CA SER A 188 6.78 -18.86 14.69
C SER A 188 6.74 -18.95 13.16
N GLN A 189 5.54 -18.88 12.55
CA GLN A 189 5.39 -18.87 11.08
C GLN A 189 6.02 -17.61 10.49
N PHE A 190 5.74 -16.45 11.09
CA PHE A 190 6.38 -15.18 10.71
C PHE A 190 7.90 -15.30 10.77
N ASN A 191 8.45 -15.70 11.91
CA ASN A 191 9.89 -15.77 12.13
C ASN A 191 10.59 -16.76 11.18
N GLN A 192 9.96 -17.88 10.87
CA GLN A 192 10.49 -18.84 9.90
C GLN A 192 10.61 -18.23 8.50
N VAL A 193 9.58 -17.51 8.06
CA VAL A 193 9.51 -16.98 6.69
C VAL A 193 10.43 -15.77 6.52
N ILE A 194 10.50 -14.86 7.50
CA ILE A 194 11.43 -13.72 7.45
C ILE A 194 12.89 -14.18 7.50
N ALA A 195 13.21 -15.21 8.29
CA ALA A 195 14.54 -15.81 8.29
C ALA A 195 14.90 -16.45 6.95
N ALA A 196 13.94 -17.10 6.29
CA ALA A 196 14.12 -17.65 4.95
C ALA A 196 14.38 -16.54 3.92
N ALA A 197 13.52 -15.51 3.86
CA ALA A 197 13.70 -14.39 2.95
C ALA A 197 15.05 -13.67 3.17
N PHE A 198 15.41 -13.42 4.44
CA PHE A 198 16.69 -12.81 4.79
C PHE A 198 17.90 -13.64 4.29
N LYS A 199 17.80 -14.97 4.36
CA LYS A 199 18.83 -15.88 3.87
C LYS A 199 19.01 -15.77 2.35
N GLU A 200 17.91 -15.70 1.60
CA GLU A 200 17.91 -15.64 0.12
C GLU A 200 18.35 -14.29 -0.46
N LEU A 201 18.38 -13.21 0.34
CA LEU A 201 18.84 -11.90 -0.11
C LEU A 201 20.28 -11.92 -0.65
N SER A 202 20.44 -11.44 -1.90
CA SER A 202 21.73 -11.19 -2.53
C SER A 202 22.49 -10.01 -1.89
N ALA A 203 23.75 -9.79 -2.29
CA ALA A 203 24.58 -8.69 -1.76
C ALA A 203 23.99 -7.28 -2.04
N THR A 204 23.19 -7.14 -3.09
CA THR A 204 22.50 -5.90 -3.47
C THR A 204 20.98 -5.98 -3.22
N GLY A 205 20.52 -7.06 -2.61
CA GLY A 205 19.10 -7.29 -2.34
C GLY A 205 18.64 -6.53 -1.11
N ALA A 206 17.50 -5.86 -1.23
CA ALA A 206 16.73 -5.32 -0.13
C ALA A 206 15.50 -6.19 0.14
N MET A 207 15.11 -6.28 1.41
CA MET A 207 13.84 -6.89 1.81
C MET A 207 12.84 -5.80 2.21
N LEU A 208 11.59 -5.94 1.76
CA LEU A 208 10.45 -5.17 2.24
C LEU A 208 9.63 -6.05 3.18
N LEU A 209 9.40 -5.59 4.41
CA LEU A 209 8.42 -6.16 5.32
C LEU A 209 7.24 -5.19 5.44
N TYR A 210 6.08 -5.61 4.95
CA TYR A 210 4.82 -4.91 5.13
C TYR A 210 3.97 -5.67 6.17
N VAL A 211 3.49 -4.96 7.20
CA VAL A 211 2.64 -5.52 8.24
C VAL A 211 1.40 -4.67 8.42
N SER A 212 0.23 -5.24 8.12
CA SER A 212 -1.08 -4.70 8.47
C SER A 212 -1.66 -5.54 9.60
N ALA A 213 -1.71 -5.00 10.81
CA ALA A 213 -2.12 -5.75 11.99
C ALA A 213 -2.61 -4.86 13.12
N ASP A 214 -3.50 -5.41 13.94
CA ASP A 214 -3.96 -4.72 15.16
C ASP A 214 -2.81 -4.63 16.18
N GLY A 215 -2.74 -3.51 16.89
CA GLY A 215 -1.66 -3.22 17.83
C GLY A 215 -1.89 -3.84 19.20
N ILE A 216 -0.78 -4.19 19.87
CA ILE A 216 -0.75 -4.52 21.30
C ILE A 216 0.15 -3.49 21.97
N ARG A 217 -0.44 -2.62 22.78
CA ARG A 217 0.29 -1.65 23.59
C ARG A 217 0.79 -2.30 24.88
N ALA A 218 1.90 -1.81 25.41
CA ALA A 218 2.39 -2.26 26.71
C ALA A 218 1.39 -1.93 27.83
N PRO A 219 1.27 -2.75 28.89
CA PRO A 219 0.29 -2.55 29.96
C PRO A 219 0.36 -1.19 30.65
N SER A 220 1.50 -0.51 30.61
CA SER A 220 1.75 0.80 31.21
C SER A 220 1.44 1.99 30.30
N ALA A 221 1.14 1.79 29.01
CA ALA A 221 0.93 2.86 28.04
C ALA A 221 -0.57 3.17 27.87
N LYS A 222 -0.98 4.42 28.13
CA LYS A 222 -2.34 4.90 27.78
C LYS A 222 -2.39 5.40 26.32
N TYR A 223 -3.60 5.48 25.77
CA TYR A 223 -3.84 5.99 24.43
C TYR A 223 -3.45 7.48 24.34
N GLY A 224 -2.54 7.83 23.43
CA GLY A 224 -2.09 9.21 23.22
C GLY A 224 -0.99 9.72 24.17
N ASP A 225 -0.50 8.91 25.12
CA ASP A 225 0.70 9.25 25.88
C ASP A 225 1.94 9.05 24.98
N GLU A 226 2.83 10.04 24.92
CA GLU A 226 4.13 9.83 24.30
C GLU A 226 4.89 8.76 25.09
N PRO A 227 5.44 7.73 24.40
CA PRO A 227 6.26 6.74 25.08
C PRO A 227 7.41 7.45 25.79
N HIS A 228 7.58 7.16 27.09
CA HIS A 228 8.76 7.63 27.82
C HIS A 228 10.01 7.25 27.01
N SER A 229 11.00 8.15 26.91
CA SER A 229 12.20 7.92 26.07
C SER A 229 12.98 6.65 26.42
N SER A 230 12.71 6.02 27.56
CA SER A 230 13.26 4.75 28.01
C SER A 230 12.53 3.49 27.48
N THR A 231 11.33 3.63 26.91
CA THR A 231 10.54 2.49 26.39
C THR A 231 11.02 2.12 24.99
N ILE A 232 11.77 1.00 24.88
CA ILE A 232 12.38 0.56 23.61
C ILE A 232 12.17 -0.94 23.40
N GLY A 233 12.05 -1.35 22.14
CA GLY A 233 12.03 -2.75 21.75
C GLY A 233 10.79 -3.47 22.29
N TYR A 234 11.01 -4.41 23.20
CA TYR A 234 9.94 -5.23 23.76
C TYR A 234 8.99 -4.47 24.71
N ASP A 235 9.40 -3.31 25.24
CA ASP A 235 8.57 -2.53 26.18
C ASP A 235 7.58 -1.61 25.46
N CYS A 236 7.72 -1.41 24.15
CA CYS A 236 6.79 -0.61 23.34
C CYS A 236 5.50 -1.37 22.98
N GLY A 237 5.43 -2.66 23.31
CA GLY A 237 4.48 -3.57 22.70
C GLY A 237 4.82 -3.84 21.23
N GLY A 238 3.83 -4.13 20.42
CA GLY A 238 4.02 -4.45 19.01
C GLY A 238 2.70 -4.65 18.28
N VAL A 239 2.67 -5.60 17.35
CA VAL A 239 1.49 -5.96 16.57
C VAL A 239 1.11 -7.42 16.78
N VAL A 240 -0.19 -7.70 16.84
CA VAL A 240 -0.72 -9.04 17.12
C VAL A 240 -0.25 -10.04 16.06
N THR A 241 0.00 -11.27 16.49
CA THR A 241 0.06 -12.47 15.64
C THR A 241 -1.04 -13.44 16.04
N ASN A 242 -1.33 -14.41 15.18
CA ASN A 242 -2.35 -15.40 15.47
C ASN A 242 -1.88 -16.43 16.51
N ASN A 243 -2.81 -16.89 17.34
CA ASN A 243 -2.66 -17.97 18.29
C ASN A 243 -3.61 -19.10 17.89
N ARG A 244 -3.06 -20.16 17.27
CA ARG A 244 -3.83 -21.32 16.80
C ARG A 244 -4.58 -22.08 17.90
N ARG A 245 -4.29 -21.82 19.19
CA ARG A 245 -4.89 -22.55 20.33
C ARG A 245 -6.11 -21.87 20.93
N GLU A 246 -6.33 -20.57 20.68
CA GLU A 246 -7.47 -19.82 21.22
C GLU A 246 -8.44 -19.48 20.08
N GLN A 247 -9.64 -20.05 20.10
CA GLN A 247 -10.69 -19.82 19.08
C GLN A 247 -11.31 -18.41 19.17
N GLU A 248 -11.12 -17.72 20.29
CA GLU A 248 -11.56 -16.34 20.51
C GLU A 248 -10.35 -15.47 20.88
N PHE A 249 -9.99 -14.54 20.01
CA PHE A 249 -8.95 -13.54 20.31
C PHE A 249 -9.57 -12.41 21.12
N ASN A 250 -9.18 -12.30 22.39
CA ASN A 250 -9.29 -11.04 23.11
C ASN A 250 -8.01 -10.24 22.86
N VAL A 251 -8.09 -9.17 22.07
CA VAL A 251 -7.01 -8.17 21.91
C VAL A 251 -6.70 -7.45 23.24
N LYS A 252 -7.52 -7.68 24.27
CA LYS A 252 -7.32 -7.11 25.60
C LYS A 252 -6.12 -7.77 26.28
N PRO A 253 -5.13 -6.98 26.74
CA PRO A 253 -4.00 -7.53 27.48
C PRO A 253 -4.55 -8.27 28.71
N LYS A 254 -4.31 -9.59 28.78
CA LYS A 254 -4.54 -10.33 30.02
C LYS A 254 -3.59 -9.73 31.04
N ASN A 255 -4.11 -9.32 32.21
CA ASN A 255 -3.34 -8.78 33.34
C ASN A 255 -2.31 -9.82 33.79
N THR A 256 -1.17 -9.84 33.13
CA THR A 256 -0.08 -10.77 33.35
C THR A 256 1.21 -9.95 33.40
N ASN A 257 2.11 -10.33 34.30
CA ASN A 257 3.41 -9.66 34.45
C ASN A 257 4.38 -9.99 33.29
N PHE A 258 3.91 -10.62 32.22
CA PHE A 258 4.71 -11.09 31.09
C PHE A 258 4.31 -10.38 29.81
N LYS A 259 5.25 -10.27 28.88
CA LYS A 259 5.01 -9.70 27.55
C LYS A 259 4.21 -10.68 26.69
N GLU A 260 3.37 -10.16 25.80
CA GLU A 260 2.47 -10.96 24.97
C GLU A 260 3.28 -11.86 24.00
N PRO A 261 3.25 -13.19 24.15
CA PRO A 261 4.01 -14.10 23.28
C PRO A 261 3.49 -14.16 21.84
N HIS A 262 2.22 -13.79 21.60
CA HIS A 262 1.61 -13.78 20.28
C HIS A 262 1.65 -12.38 19.64
N CYS A 263 2.83 -11.77 19.63
CA CYS A 263 3.07 -10.43 19.13
C CYS A 263 4.40 -10.36 18.37
N ILE A 264 4.48 -9.55 17.32
CA ILE A 264 5.75 -9.12 16.71
C ILE A 264 6.13 -7.80 17.38
N HIS A 265 7.18 -7.80 18.20
CA HIS A 265 7.74 -6.58 18.77
C HIS A 265 8.80 -5.99 17.83
N PRO A 266 9.10 -4.69 17.93
CA PRO A 266 10.19 -4.06 17.17
C PRO A 266 11.52 -4.82 17.32
N ALA A 267 11.81 -5.29 18.54
CA ALA A 267 13.04 -6.03 18.85
C ALA A 267 13.17 -7.38 18.12
N ASP A 268 12.05 -8.01 17.74
CA ASP A 268 12.06 -9.27 16.98
C ASP A 268 12.52 -9.06 15.53
N ILE A 269 12.47 -7.82 15.03
CA ILE A 269 12.93 -7.45 13.69
C ILE A 269 14.43 -7.11 13.70
N TYR A 270 15.02 -6.77 14.86
CA TYR A 270 16.44 -6.38 14.98
C TYR A 270 17.39 -7.36 14.31
N PRO A 271 17.21 -8.70 14.41
CA PRO A 271 18.14 -9.61 13.77
C PRO A 271 18.25 -9.46 12.25
N TYR A 272 17.18 -8.95 11.62
CA TYR A 272 17.04 -8.86 10.17
C TYR A 272 17.49 -7.51 9.60
N THR A 273 17.85 -6.53 10.44
CA THR A 273 18.52 -5.29 9.99
C THR A 273 20.01 -5.46 9.73
N ARG A 274 20.51 -6.71 9.72
CA ARG A 274 21.86 -7.07 9.23
C ARG A 274 22.02 -6.99 7.71
N LYS A 275 20.92 -6.79 6.98
CA LYS A 275 20.86 -6.51 5.55
C LYS A 275 19.87 -5.35 5.32
N PRO A 276 19.88 -4.69 4.15
CA PRO A 276 18.97 -3.60 3.86
C PRO A 276 17.50 -4.00 4.05
N LEU A 277 16.80 -3.32 4.95
CA LEU A 277 15.41 -3.61 5.31
C LEU A 277 14.54 -2.36 5.20
N PHE A 278 13.48 -2.47 4.42
CA PHE A 278 12.42 -1.47 4.35
C PHE A 278 11.20 -2.01 5.09
N LEU A 279 10.72 -1.29 6.10
CA LEU A 279 9.61 -1.69 6.95
C LEU A 279 8.41 -0.75 6.73
N VAL A 280 7.22 -1.33 6.60
CA VAL A 280 5.96 -0.59 6.57
C VAL A 280 5.03 -1.22 7.61
N VAL A 281 4.64 -0.45 8.62
CA VAL A 281 3.73 -0.91 9.69
C VAL A 281 2.44 -0.10 9.65
N ASP A 282 1.35 -0.78 9.31
CA ASP A 282 -0.01 -0.26 9.34
C ASP A 282 -0.75 -0.85 10.54
N SER A 283 -0.79 -0.07 11.63
CA SER A 283 -1.32 -0.47 12.94
C SER A 283 -1.65 0.76 13.79
N ASP A 284 -2.63 0.63 14.69
CA ASP A 284 -2.92 1.59 15.76
C ASP A 284 -1.85 1.61 16.88
N ASN A 285 -0.83 0.73 16.79
CA ASN A 285 0.40 0.78 17.59
C ASN A 285 1.67 0.85 16.71
N SER A 286 1.57 1.41 15.49
CA SER A 286 2.70 1.54 14.56
C SER A 286 3.89 2.29 15.17
N ASN A 287 3.63 3.31 16.00
CA ASN A 287 4.65 4.15 16.64
C ASN A 287 5.62 3.38 17.56
N ALA A 288 5.24 2.17 18.02
CA ALA A 288 6.16 1.27 18.72
C ALA A 288 7.43 0.96 17.89
N PHE A 289 7.34 1.03 16.56
CA PHE A 289 8.43 0.73 15.63
C PHE A 289 9.22 1.98 15.21
N ARG A 290 8.92 3.17 15.76
CA ARG A 290 9.58 4.44 15.39
C ARG A 290 11.04 4.50 15.84
N ASN A 291 11.29 4.07 17.07
CA ASN A 291 12.61 4.16 17.70
C ASN A 291 13.41 2.87 17.46
N PHE A 292 13.81 2.66 16.21
CA PHE A 292 14.60 1.51 15.80
C PHE A 292 16.10 1.81 15.91
N PRO A 293 16.88 1.08 16.72
CA PRO A 293 18.30 1.34 16.87
C PRO A 293 19.08 0.93 15.61
N SER A 294 20.04 1.76 15.19
CA SER A 294 20.99 1.41 14.13
C SER A 294 22.08 0.49 14.66
N LEU A 295 21.80 -0.81 14.70
CA LEU A 295 22.70 -1.83 15.29
C LEU A 295 23.78 -2.36 14.33
N PHE A 296 23.51 -2.38 13.02
CA PHE A 296 24.38 -3.03 12.02
C PHE A 296 24.88 -2.09 10.91
N GLY A 297 24.49 -0.81 10.94
CA GLY A 297 24.90 0.19 9.94
C GLY A 297 24.40 -0.08 8.52
N GLN A 298 23.42 -0.98 8.35
CA GLN A 298 22.77 -1.24 7.07
C GLN A 298 21.62 -0.25 6.84
N PRO A 299 21.29 0.07 5.58
CA PRO A 299 20.12 0.88 5.25
C PRO A 299 18.84 0.33 5.90
N PHE A 300 18.16 1.17 6.66
CA PHE A 300 16.88 0.87 7.27
C PHE A 300 15.95 2.07 7.13
N VAL A 301 14.72 1.82 6.66
CA VAL A 301 13.65 2.81 6.61
C VAL A 301 12.39 2.15 7.12
N CYS A 302 11.65 2.87 7.95
CA CYS A 302 10.38 2.45 8.53
C CYS A 302 9.32 3.50 8.26
N LEU A 303 8.22 3.11 7.62
CA LEU A 303 7.05 3.95 7.39
C LEU A 303 5.89 3.46 8.27
N LEU A 304 5.28 4.37 9.03
CA LEU A 304 4.31 4.06 10.07
C LEU A 304 2.99 4.76 9.78
N SER A 305 1.89 4.02 9.87
CA SER A 305 0.54 4.58 9.77
C SER A 305 0.25 5.56 10.92
N PRO A 306 -0.75 6.45 10.77
CA PRO A 306 -1.33 7.15 11.91
C PRO A 306 -1.76 6.19 13.03
N GLU A 307 -1.66 6.62 14.28
CA GLU A 307 -2.14 5.86 15.45
C GLU A 307 -3.66 5.98 15.59
N VAL A 308 -4.22 7.13 15.20
CA VAL A 308 -5.63 7.47 15.39
C VAL A 308 -6.24 7.86 14.06
N MET A 309 -7.42 7.31 13.78
CA MET A 309 -8.26 7.74 12.68
C MET A 309 -9.42 8.58 13.24
N PRO A 310 -9.88 9.63 12.54
CA PRO A 310 -11.06 10.36 12.97
C PRO A 310 -12.28 9.43 13.02
N ASP A 311 -13.17 9.61 14.01
CA ASP A 311 -14.35 8.75 14.28
C ASP A 311 -15.19 8.43 13.02
N LYS A 312 -15.30 9.40 12.11
CA LYS A 312 -16.01 9.24 10.83
C LYS A 312 -15.48 8.08 9.99
N PHE A 313 -14.23 7.68 10.18
CA PHE A 313 -13.54 6.63 9.43
C PHE A 313 -13.32 5.35 10.24
N GLU A 314 -13.52 5.34 11.57
CA GLU A 314 -13.31 4.16 12.42
C GLU A 314 -14.21 2.98 12.00
N GLY A 315 -15.50 3.25 11.75
CA GLY A 315 -16.47 2.23 11.31
C GLY A 315 -16.20 1.65 9.92
N MET A 316 -15.16 2.14 9.24
CA MET A 316 -14.75 1.71 7.90
C MET A 316 -13.40 0.98 7.92
N ARG A 317 -12.91 0.54 9.09
CA ARG A 317 -11.68 -0.25 9.21
C ARG A 317 -11.77 -1.61 8.52
N ASN A 318 -12.97 -2.18 8.39
CA ASN A 318 -13.22 -3.42 7.64
C ASN A 318 -12.86 -3.30 6.14
N ARG A 319 -12.89 -2.08 5.62
CA ARG A 319 -12.60 -1.68 4.25
C ARG A 319 -11.10 -1.50 3.97
N GLY A 320 -10.26 -1.80 4.96
CA GLY A 320 -8.80 -1.68 4.87
C GLY A 320 -8.30 -0.30 5.27
N ASN A 321 -7.01 -0.21 5.54
CA ASN A 321 -6.42 0.99 6.14
C ASN A 321 -6.20 2.11 5.12
N ILE A 322 -6.49 3.35 5.55
CA ILE A 322 -6.30 4.55 4.73
C ILE A 322 -4.82 4.76 4.38
N PHE A 323 -3.92 4.44 5.31
CA PHE A 323 -2.48 4.54 5.09
C PHE A 323 -2.03 3.63 3.93
N THR A 324 -2.41 2.34 3.98
CA THR A 324 -2.20 1.42 2.86
C THR A 324 -2.87 1.89 1.57
N LEU A 325 -4.08 2.46 1.64
CA LEU A 325 -4.75 3.03 0.47
C LEU A 325 -3.94 4.18 -0.16
N PHE A 326 -3.32 5.06 0.64
CA PHE A 326 -2.42 6.09 0.12
C PHE A 326 -1.18 5.48 -0.55
N LEU A 327 -0.57 4.47 0.06
CA LEU A 327 0.59 3.78 -0.53
C LEU A 327 0.23 3.02 -1.82
N HIS A 328 -1.02 2.61 -1.98
CA HIS A 328 -1.51 1.87 -3.14
C HIS A 328 -2.03 2.77 -4.27
N CYS A 329 -2.96 3.67 -3.94
CA CYS A 329 -3.62 4.60 -4.86
C CYS A 329 -3.87 5.94 -4.16
N PRO A 330 -2.90 6.88 -4.22
CA PRO A 330 -2.97 8.15 -3.49
C PRO A 330 -4.21 8.99 -3.82
N LEU A 331 -4.69 8.96 -5.07
CA LEU A 331 -5.89 9.69 -5.49
C LEU A 331 -7.17 9.10 -4.92
N ALA A 332 -7.30 7.77 -4.89
CA ALA A 332 -8.45 7.13 -4.25
C ALA A 332 -8.47 7.41 -2.75
N ALA A 333 -7.29 7.40 -2.10
CA ALA A 333 -7.17 7.78 -0.69
C ALA A 333 -7.53 9.24 -0.46
N PHE A 334 -7.03 10.16 -1.29
CA PHE A 334 -7.36 11.58 -1.22
C PHE A 334 -8.86 11.80 -1.39
N ALA A 335 -9.47 11.22 -2.42
CA ALA A 335 -10.91 11.29 -2.66
C ALA A 335 -11.70 10.75 -1.46
N TYR A 336 -11.29 9.60 -0.93
CA TYR A 336 -11.92 8.96 0.22
C TYR A 336 -11.89 9.81 1.49
N VAL A 337 -10.72 10.37 1.87
CA VAL A 337 -10.64 11.25 3.05
C VAL A 337 -11.42 12.55 2.86
N CYS A 338 -11.63 12.97 1.62
CA CYS A 338 -12.50 14.09 1.28
C CYS A 338 -14.00 13.72 1.21
N GLY A 339 -14.36 12.46 1.43
CA GLY A 339 -15.74 11.97 1.41
C GLY A 339 -16.31 11.69 0.01
N LEU A 340 -15.45 11.56 -1.01
CA LEU A 340 -15.84 11.24 -2.38
C LEU A 340 -15.81 9.73 -2.61
N THR A 341 -16.93 9.19 -3.09
CA THR A 341 -17.08 7.76 -3.43
C THR A 341 -17.02 7.51 -4.94
N THR A 342 -17.17 8.55 -5.76
CA THR A 342 -17.12 8.46 -7.22
C THR A 342 -16.41 9.67 -7.82
N VAL A 343 -15.68 9.47 -8.90
CA VAL A 343 -14.96 10.51 -9.64
C VAL A 343 -15.08 10.26 -11.14
N GLN A 344 -15.24 11.31 -11.95
CA GLN A 344 -15.26 11.20 -13.41
C GLN A 344 -13.86 10.96 -13.96
N LEU A 345 -13.74 10.12 -15.00
CA LEU A 345 -12.45 9.71 -15.59
C LEU A 345 -11.63 10.92 -16.06
N GLN A 346 -12.28 11.92 -16.65
CA GLN A 346 -11.61 13.15 -17.07
C GLN A 346 -10.99 13.91 -15.89
N THR A 347 -11.73 14.03 -14.78
CA THR A 347 -11.22 14.65 -13.54
C THR A 347 -10.10 13.82 -12.95
N TRP A 348 -10.23 12.48 -12.98
CA TRP A 348 -9.19 11.56 -12.53
C TRP A 348 -7.88 11.71 -13.32
N ASP A 349 -7.95 11.82 -14.65
CA ASP A 349 -6.78 11.98 -15.51
C ASP A 349 -6.05 13.31 -15.25
N CYS A 350 -6.79 14.38 -14.99
CA CYS A 350 -6.23 15.66 -14.56
C CYS A 350 -5.56 15.54 -13.18
N ALA A 351 -6.24 14.89 -12.23
CA ALA A 351 -5.73 14.65 -10.89
C ALA A 351 -4.44 13.81 -10.90
N GLN A 352 -4.36 12.82 -11.79
CA GLN A 352 -3.16 12.01 -12.00
C GLN A 352 -1.98 12.86 -12.46
N GLY A 353 -2.19 13.81 -13.38
CA GLY A 353 -1.13 14.73 -13.81
C GLY A 353 -0.61 15.63 -12.68
N ILE A 354 -1.49 16.06 -11.76
CA ILE A 354 -1.11 16.82 -10.57
C ILE A 354 -0.30 15.93 -9.61
N LEU A 355 -0.74 14.69 -9.37
CA LEU A 355 -0.03 13.74 -8.53
C LEU A 355 1.35 13.42 -9.09
N ASP A 356 1.48 13.15 -10.38
CA ASP A 356 2.76 12.84 -11.01
C ASP A 356 3.75 14.01 -10.85
N SER A 357 3.26 15.24 -11.06
CA SER A 357 4.03 16.46 -10.84
C SER A 357 4.46 16.62 -9.38
N PHE A 358 3.57 16.30 -8.43
CA PHE A 358 3.87 16.29 -7.01
C PHE A 358 4.97 15.29 -6.66
N LEU A 359 4.89 14.04 -7.17
CA LEU A 359 5.87 13.00 -6.85
C LEU A 359 7.27 13.37 -7.40
N VAL A 360 7.34 13.96 -8.60
CA VAL A 360 8.59 14.46 -9.19
C VAL A 360 9.18 15.59 -8.35
N GLU A 361 8.36 16.56 -7.94
CA GLU A 361 8.83 17.68 -7.12
C GLU A 361 9.27 17.21 -5.72
N CYS A 362 8.51 16.31 -5.12
CA CYS A 362 8.85 15.70 -3.84
C CYS A 362 10.20 14.96 -3.93
N TYR A 363 10.40 14.16 -4.98
CA TYR A 363 11.67 13.47 -5.23
C TYR A 363 12.84 14.44 -5.37
N ARG A 364 12.64 15.57 -6.06
CA ARG A 364 13.64 16.64 -6.23
C ARG A 364 14.02 17.29 -4.90
N ILE A 365 13.05 17.53 -4.01
CA ILE A 365 13.31 18.07 -2.67
C ILE A 365 14.12 17.07 -1.85
N LEU A 366 13.69 15.81 -1.81
CA LEU A 366 14.38 14.76 -1.05
C LEU A 366 15.84 14.61 -1.48
N THR A 367 16.10 14.47 -2.78
CA THR A 367 17.46 14.25 -3.32
C THR A 367 18.39 15.44 -3.19
N ARG A 368 17.86 16.65 -2.99
CA ARG A 368 18.65 17.87 -2.76
C ARG A 368 18.84 18.22 -1.29
N SER A 369 18.04 17.63 -0.41
CA SER A 369 18.13 17.89 1.02
C SER A 369 19.44 17.30 1.57
N LYS A 370 20.19 18.14 2.29
CA LYS A 370 21.40 17.71 3.00
C LYS A 370 21.10 16.97 4.30
N SER A 371 19.85 17.02 4.76
CA SER A 371 19.40 16.37 5.99
C SER A 371 18.77 15.00 5.74
N LEU A 372 18.65 14.57 4.48
CA LEU A 372 18.13 13.25 4.14
C LEU A 372 19.11 12.16 4.58
N ASP A 373 18.61 11.19 5.35
CA ASP A 373 19.41 10.04 5.79
C ASP A 373 19.89 9.20 4.60
N TYR A 374 21.11 8.65 4.74
CA TYR A 374 21.73 7.79 3.73
C TYR A 374 20.86 6.58 3.34
N SER A 375 20.08 6.03 4.28
CA SER A 375 19.18 4.91 4.01
C SER A 375 18.13 5.24 2.95
N TYR A 376 17.57 6.45 2.97
CA TYR A 376 16.64 6.89 1.92
C TYR A 376 17.35 7.02 0.58
N LEU A 377 18.58 7.57 0.54
CA LEU A 377 19.34 7.67 -0.71
C LEU A 377 19.54 6.30 -1.35
N GLN A 378 19.78 5.25 -0.57
CA GLN A 378 19.92 3.89 -1.07
C GLN A 378 18.60 3.30 -1.58
N PHE A 379 17.50 3.49 -0.87
CA PHE A 379 16.20 2.92 -1.26
C PHE A 379 15.51 3.70 -2.39
N LEU A 380 15.76 5.00 -2.53
CA LEU A 380 15.22 5.82 -3.61
C LEU A 380 15.73 5.43 -5.01
N VAL A 381 16.74 4.55 -5.09
CA VAL A 381 17.26 4.01 -6.36
C VAL A 381 16.41 2.86 -6.90
N ASP A 382 15.66 2.18 -6.03
CA ASP A 382 14.70 1.14 -6.41
C ASP A 382 13.33 1.76 -6.73
N ASP A 383 12.70 1.32 -7.81
CA ASP A 383 11.45 1.92 -8.29
C ASP A 383 10.29 1.74 -7.31
N PHE A 384 10.17 0.56 -6.69
CA PHE A 384 9.07 0.25 -5.79
C PHE A 384 9.26 0.99 -4.46
N LEU A 385 10.46 0.92 -3.88
CA LEU A 385 10.73 1.56 -2.60
C LEU A 385 10.65 3.09 -2.72
N ARG A 386 11.17 3.66 -3.81
CA ARG A 386 10.98 5.08 -4.11
C ARG A 386 9.52 5.46 -4.24
N LEU A 387 8.73 4.67 -4.98
CA LEU A 387 7.30 4.93 -5.12
C LEU A 387 6.60 4.95 -3.77
N LEU A 388 6.90 4.00 -2.88
CA LEU A 388 6.34 3.96 -1.52
C LEU A 388 6.74 5.19 -0.69
N VAL A 389 8.02 5.61 -0.72
CA VAL A 389 8.47 6.82 -0.01
C VAL A 389 7.73 8.06 -0.52
N LEU A 390 7.62 8.25 -1.83
CA LEU A 390 6.96 9.43 -2.40
C LEU A 390 5.45 9.45 -2.13
N ARG A 391 4.79 8.28 -2.16
CA ARG A 391 3.38 8.15 -1.78
C ARG A 391 3.16 8.37 -0.28
N TYR A 392 4.09 7.95 0.56
CA TYR A 392 4.11 8.29 1.98
C TYR A 392 4.22 9.81 2.20
N CYS A 393 5.11 10.49 1.47
CA CYS A 393 5.24 11.94 1.53
C CYS A 393 3.93 12.65 1.15
N PHE A 394 3.27 12.19 0.09
CA PHE A 394 1.95 12.68 -0.31
C PHE A 394 0.91 12.45 0.80
N CYS A 395 0.84 11.25 1.36
CA CYS A 395 -0.03 10.91 2.49
C CYS A 395 0.17 11.87 3.67
N SER A 396 1.42 12.05 4.10
CA SER A 396 1.77 12.90 5.25
C SER A 396 1.33 14.36 5.03
N ILE A 397 1.66 14.94 3.86
CA ILE A 397 1.28 16.34 3.55
C ILE A 397 -0.25 16.49 3.44
N VAL A 398 -0.93 15.55 2.79
CA VAL A 398 -2.39 15.60 2.64
C VAL A 398 -3.08 15.57 4.01
N LEU A 399 -2.69 14.62 4.87
CA LEU A 399 -3.30 14.49 6.19
C LEU A 399 -2.99 15.70 7.08
N GLN A 400 -1.76 16.23 7.06
CA GLN A 400 -1.41 17.43 7.83
C GLN A 400 -2.15 18.70 7.37
N LEU A 401 -2.47 18.82 6.08
CA LEU A 401 -3.20 19.98 5.53
C LEU A 401 -4.73 19.85 5.64
N HIS A 402 -5.23 18.63 5.84
CA HIS A 402 -6.65 18.34 5.89
C HIS A 402 -7.24 18.65 7.27
N ARG A 403 -8.23 19.53 7.34
CA ARG A 403 -8.83 20.05 8.59
C ARG A 403 -9.44 18.99 9.50
N GLY A 404 -9.79 17.83 8.94
CA GLY A 404 -10.32 16.69 9.69
C GLY A 404 -9.28 15.84 10.43
N PHE A 405 -7.98 16.08 10.21
CA PHE A 405 -6.88 15.38 10.89
C PHE A 405 -6.09 16.43 11.66
N THR A 406 -6.16 16.38 13.00
CA THR A 406 -5.55 17.41 13.85
C THR A 406 -4.81 16.78 15.01
N GLY A 407 -3.49 16.88 15.00
CA GLY A 407 -2.60 16.35 16.04
C GLY A 407 -1.67 15.28 15.49
N SER A 408 -0.50 15.11 16.11
CA SER A 408 0.56 14.22 15.65
C SER A 408 0.11 12.76 15.51
N SER A 409 -0.80 12.30 16.37
CA SER A 409 -1.34 10.93 16.34
C SER A 409 -2.21 10.62 15.10
N PHE A 410 -2.70 11.65 14.40
CA PHE A 410 -3.46 11.52 13.16
C PHE A 410 -2.57 11.52 11.91
N TYR A 411 -1.27 11.70 12.07
CA TYR A 411 -0.32 11.77 10.96
C TYR A 411 0.53 10.50 10.91
N PRO A 412 0.90 10.05 9.70
CA PRO A 412 1.87 8.97 9.57
C PRO A 412 3.24 9.47 10.04
N SER A 413 4.07 8.58 10.54
CA SER A 413 5.44 8.89 10.96
C SER A 413 6.45 7.98 10.27
N CYS A 414 7.72 8.32 10.32
CA CYS A 414 8.78 7.52 9.71
C CYS A 414 10.06 7.57 10.53
N SER A 415 10.95 6.61 10.27
CA SER A 415 12.27 6.52 10.87
C SER A 415 13.25 5.92 9.86
N PRO A 416 14.38 6.57 9.55
CA PRO A 416 14.80 7.91 9.98
C PRO A 416 13.80 9.00 9.55
N ALA A 417 13.84 10.16 10.21
CA ALA A 417 12.97 11.28 9.88
C ALA A 417 13.30 11.82 8.47
N LEU A 418 12.26 12.15 7.71
CA LEU A 418 12.38 12.87 6.44
C LEU A 418 12.62 14.38 6.69
N PRO A 419 13.07 15.15 5.69
CA PRO A 419 13.20 16.61 5.80
C PRO A 419 11.82 17.30 5.80
N GLU A 420 11.03 17.06 6.85
CA GLU A 420 9.64 17.49 6.98
C GLU A 420 9.49 19.00 6.84
N SER A 421 10.41 19.78 7.41
CA SER A 421 10.40 21.24 7.32
C SER A 421 10.61 21.75 5.89
N GLU A 422 11.48 21.12 5.09
CA GLU A 422 11.69 21.50 3.70
C GLU A 422 10.46 21.16 2.85
N MET A 423 9.81 20.04 3.13
CA MET A 423 8.62 19.57 2.41
C MET A 423 7.37 20.38 2.77
N MET A 424 7.07 20.55 4.06
CA MET A 424 5.90 21.27 4.57
C MET A 424 5.97 22.79 4.33
N ASN A 425 7.16 23.34 4.10
CA ASN A 425 7.31 24.75 3.72
C ASN A 425 7.37 24.95 2.20
N SER A 426 7.30 23.88 1.39
CA SER A 426 7.35 24.00 -0.06
C SER A 426 6.04 24.62 -0.60
N PRO A 427 6.08 25.85 -1.15
CA PRO A 427 4.88 26.47 -1.71
C PRO A 427 4.40 25.72 -2.96
N VAL A 428 5.30 25.00 -3.66
CA VAL A 428 4.99 24.23 -4.85
C VAL A 428 4.15 23.00 -4.49
N LEU A 429 4.60 22.21 -3.51
CA LEU A 429 3.85 21.03 -3.04
C LEU A 429 2.48 21.45 -2.49
N HIS A 430 2.43 22.52 -1.70
CA HIS A 430 1.17 23.06 -1.16
C HIS A 430 0.21 23.49 -2.27
N LYS A 431 0.71 24.21 -3.29
CA LYS A 431 -0.11 24.62 -4.43
C LYS A 431 -0.73 23.41 -5.14
N MET A 432 0.03 22.34 -5.37
CA MET A 432 -0.47 21.13 -6.03
C MET A 432 -1.57 20.42 -5.22
N ILE A 433 -1.42 20.33 -3.88
CA ILE A 433 -2.48 19.78 -3.02
C ILE A 433 -3.75 20.64 -3.08
N ILE A 434 -3.60 21.97 -3.08
CA ILE A 434 -4.72 22.89 -3.19
C ILE A 434 -5.40 22.82 -4.56
N GLU A 435 -4.62 22.70 -5.64
CA GLU A 435 -5.12 22.52 -7.00
C GLU A 435 -5.90 21.20 -7.13
N LEU A 436 -5.36 20.11 -6.56
CA LEU A 436 -6.05 18.82 -6.49
C LEU A 436 -7.37 18.92 -5.69
N ALA A 437 -7.34 19.58 -4.54
CA ALA A 437 -8.54 19.79 -3.74
C ALA A 437 -9.60 20.64 -4.46
N SER A 438 -9.18 21.63 -5.25
CA SER A 438 -10.08 22.42 -6.08
C SER A 438 -10.66 21.60 -7.23
N LEU A 439 -9.84 20.76 -7.88
CA LEU A 439 -10.27 19.86 -8.96
C LEU A 439 -11.33 18.85 -8.50
N PHE A 440 -11.21 18.37 -7.25
CA PHE A 440 -12.18 17.50 -6.60
C PHE A 440 -13.27 18.23 -5.82
N GLU A 441 -13.37 19.56 -5.95
CA GLU A 441 -14.37 20.40 -5.28
C GLU A 441 -14.40 20.29 -3.74
N CYS A 442 -13.29 19.84 -3.13
CA CYS A 442 -13.14 19.65 -1.69
C CYS A 442 -12.19 20.67 -1.02
N ARG A 443 -11.90 21.79 -1.69
CA ARG A 443 -10.97 22.83 -1.23
C ARG A 443 -11.22 23.34 0.20
N SER A 444 -12.49 23.37 0.62
CA SER A 444 -12.93 23.80 1.95
C SER A 444 -12.40 22.91 3.09
N MET A 445 -12.06 21.66 2.79
CA MET A 445 -11.51 20.68 3.73
C MET A 445 -10.03 20.91 4.03
N PHE A 446 -9.33 21.73 3.25
CA PHE A 446 -7.91 21.98 3.41
C PHE A 446 -7.63 23.37 3.99
N ALA A 447 -6.55 23.51 4.76
CA ALA A 447 -6.08 24.81 5.21
C ALA A 447 -5.69 25.73 4.03
N THR A 448 -5.81 27.04 4.20
CA THR A 448 -5.27 28.04 3.26
C THR A 448 -3.94 28.57 3.80
N PRO A 449 -2.90 28.73 2.96
CA PRO A 449 -1.68 29.41 3.38
C PRO A 449 -2.04 30.82 3.91
N GLY A 450 -1.65 31.15 5.14
CA GLY A 450 -1.76 32.52 5.68
C GLY A 450 -2.87 32.81 6.70
N LYS A 451 -3.64 31.82 7.18
CA LYS A 451 -4.51 31.99 8.36
C LYS A 451 -4.16 30.99 9.46
N GLY A 452 -3.19 31.40 10.30
CA GLY A 452 -3.03 31.02 11.70
C GLY A 452 -3.00 29.53 12.05
N ASN A 453 -1.79 29.01 12.27
CA ASN A 453 -1.46 28.32 13.52
C ASN A 453 0.03 28.52 13.80
N HIS A 454 0.34 29.59 14.53
CA HIS A 454 1.63 29.77 15.22
C HIS A 454 1.73 28.84 16.45
N SER A 455 1.38 27.57 16.30
CA SER A 455 1.49 26.55 17.34
C SER A 455 2.45 25.42 16.97
N PHE A 456 3.36 25.64 16.01
CA PHE A 456 4.64 24.93 15.98
C PHE A 456 5.62 25.68 16.90
N ARG A 457 5.38 25.62 18.21
CA ARG A 457 6.43 25.84 19.21
C ARG A 457 6.68 24.50 19.87
N THR A 458 7.84 23.94 19.54
CA THR A 458 8.71 23.12 20.39
C THR A 458 8.14 22.80 21.78
N TYR A 459 7.85 21.52 21.99
CA TYR A 459 8.21 20.82 23.21
C TYR A 459 8.90 19.52 22.83
#